data_AF-A0A6G1KND2-F1
#
_entry.id   AF-A0A6G1KND2-F1
#
_cell.length_a   1.000
_cell.length_b   1.000
_cell.length_c   1.000
_cell.angle_alpha   90.00
_cell.angle_beta   90.00
_cell.angle_gamma   90.00
#
_symmetry.space_group_name_H-M   'P 1'
#
loop_
_entity.id
_entity.type
_entity.pdbx_description
1 polymer ?
#
loop_
_entity_poly.entity_id
_entity_poly.type
_entity_poly.pdbx_seq_one_letter_code
_entity_poly.pdbx_strand_id
1 'polypeptide(L)'
;QAASARGHDQIVQMLLSKGADVNAQGEWNTALQAASRKGHEQIVQMLLSKGADVNAQGGEYGTALQAASSQGHEQIVELLLDSGAIPPQEEGLLTRPG
;
A
#
# COMPACT_ATOMS: atom_id res chain seq x y z
N GLN A 1 3.38 -9.06 3.72
CA GLN A 1 3.42 -8.92 2.23
C GLN A 1 2.85 -10.13 1.51
N ALA A 2 3.35 -11.35 1.75
CA ALA A 2 2.91 -12.55 0.99
C ALA A 2 1.40 -12.86 1.11
N ALA A 3 0.82 -12.81 2.32
CA ALA A 3 -0.61 -12.99 2.52
C ALA A 3 -1.44 -11.91 1.80
N SER A 4 -0.98 -10.66 1.85
CA SER A 4 -1.59 -9.53 1.16
C SER A 4 -1.56 -9.69 -0.36
N ALA A 5 -0.45 -10.15 -0.94
CA ALA A 5 -0.33 -10.41 -2.38
C ALA A 5 -1.29 -11.50 -2.88
N ARG A 6 -1.60 -12.47 -2.01
CA ARG A 6 -2.45 -13.63 -2.35
C ARG A 6 -3.93 -13.44 -2.02
N GLY A 7 -4.33 -12.29 -1.45
CA GLY A 7 -5.73 -12.06 -1.10
C GLY A 7 -6.20 -12.84 0.12
N HIS A 8 -5.29 -13.21 1.04
CA HIS A 8 -5.65 -13.99 2.22
C HIS A 8 -6.11 -13.09 3.38
N ASP A 9 -7.30 -12.50 3.28
CA ASP A 9 -7.82 -11.50 4.23
C ASP A 9 -7.74 -11.94 5.69
N GLN A 10 -8.18 -13.17 5.98
CA GLN A 10 -8.19 -13.72 7.33
C GLN A 10 -6.77 -13.88 7.91
N ILE A 11 -5.79 -14.22 7.08
CA ILE A 11 -4.40 -14.35 7.51
C ILE A 11 -3.81 -12.97 7.77
N VAL A 12 -4.08 -11.98 6.91
CA VAL A 12 -3.65 -10.60 7.14
C VAL A 12 -4.22 -10.07 8.45
N GLN A 13 -5.52 -10.25 8.69
CA GLN A 13 -6.18 -9.83 9.93
C GLN A 13 -5.55 -10.50 11.16
N MET A 14 -5.32 -11.81 11.10
CA MET A 14 -4.68 -12.56 12.17
C MET A 14 -3.29 -12.01 12.48
N LEU A 15 -2.45 -11.79 11.46
CA LEU A 15 -1.09 -11.26 11.64
C LEU A 15 -1.11 -9.88 12.31
N LEU A 16 -1.96 -8.96 11.82
CA LEU A 16 -2.08 -7.62 12.40
C LEU A 16 -2.58 -7.69 13.85
N SER A 17 -3.53 -8.58 14.16
CA SER A 17 -4.01 -8.78 15.54
C SER A 17 -2.94 -9.34 16.49
N LYS A 18 -1.92 -10.01 15.94
CA LYS A 18 -0.77 -10.54 16.70
C LYS A 18 0.38 -9.54 16.80
N GLY A 19 0.17 -8.30 16.37
CA GLY A 19 1.17 -7.23 16.45
C GLY A 19 2.22 -7.29 15.34
N ALA A 20 1.91 -7.91 14.20
CA ALA A 20 2.75 -7.76 13.02
C ALA A 20 2.83 -6.27 12.66
N ASP A 21 4.05 -5.81 12.37
CA ASP A 21 4.27 -4.45 11.90
C ASP A 21 3.60 -4.26 10.52
N VAL A 22 2.61 -3.37 10.49
CA VAL A 22 1.83 -3.03 9.29
C VAL A 22 2.72 -2.43 8.19
N ASN A 23 3.80 -1.75 8.59
CA ASN A 23 4.75 -1.07 7.72
C ASN A 23 6.01 -1.90 7.45
N ALA A 24 6.03 -3.17 7.86
CA ALA A 24 7.14 -4.05 7.57
C ALA A 24 7.41 -4.09 6.06
N GLN A 25 8.64 -3.72 5.71
CA GLN A 25 9.12 -3.73 4.34
C GLN A 25 9.85 -5.05 4.07
N GLY A 26 9.37 -5.80 3.07
CA GLY A 26 10.10 -6.93 2.53
C GLY A 26 11.19 -6.45 1.57
N GLU A 27 11.94 -7.39 1.01
CA GLU A 27 12.99 -7.10 0.02
C GLU A 27 12.46 -6.31 -1.19
N TRP A 28 11.17 -6.47 -1.52
CA TRP A 28 10.60 -5.92 -2.76
C TRP A 28 9.31 -5.13 -2.59
N ASN A 29 8.69 -5.08 -1.41
CA ASN A 29 7.44 -4.32 -1.21
C ASN A 29 6.95 -4.30 0.26
N THR A 30 6.03 -3.38 0.55
CA THR A 30 5.17 -3.41 1.75
C THR A 30 3.94 -4.29 1.53
N ALA A 31 3.22 -4.58 2.63
CA ALA A 31 1.94 -5.29 2.54
C ALA A 31 0.90 -4.49 1.72
N LEU A 32 0.90 -3.16 1.86
CA LEU A 32 -0.03 -2.26 1.17
C LEU A 32 0.23 -2.28 -0.33
N GLN A 33 1.48 -2.07 -0.77
CA GLN A 33 1.87 -2.17 -2.18
C GLN A 33 1.51 -3.54 -2.80
N ALA A 34 1.72 -4.62 -2.05
CA ALA A 34 1.39 -5.98 -2.50
C ALA A 34 -0.12 -6.16 -2.78
N ALA A 35 -0.96 -5.68 -1.87
CA ALA A 35 -2.42 -5.73 -2.01
C ALA A 35 -2.89 -4.81 -3.14
N SER A 36 -2.37 -3.58 -3.20
CA SER A 36 -2.73 -2.57 -4.20
C SER A 36 -2.39 -3.03 -5.62
N ARG A 37 -1.21 -3.62 -5.85
CA ARG A 37 -0.85 -4.19 -7.15
C ARG A 37 -1.79 -5.33 -7.58
N LYS A 38 -2.27 -6.12 -6.61
CA LYS A 38 -3.02 -7.34 -6.89
C LYS A 38 -4.54 -7.16 -6.88
N GLY A 39 -5.04 -5.94 -6.60
CA GLY A 39 -6.47 -5.66 -6.63
C GLY A 39 -7.22 -6.09 -5.36
N HIS A 40 -6.51 -6.30 -4.24
CA HIS A 40 -7.14 -6.80 -3.01
C HIS A 40 -7.67 -5.65 -2.14
N GLU A 41 -8.78 -5.05 -2.56
CA GLU A 41 -9.40 -3.87 -1.92
C GLU A 41 -9.62 -4.02 -0.42
N GLN A 42 -10.16 -5.15 0.03
CA GLN A 42 -10.43 -5.41 1.46
C GLN A 42 -9.14 -5.42 2.30
N ILE A 43 -8.05 -5.95 1.74
CA ILE A 43 -6.74 -5.92 2.38
C ILE A 43 -6.18 -4.51 2.42
N VAL A 44 -6.31 -3.74 1.33
CA VAL A 44 -5.88 -2.34 1.28
C VAL A 44 -6.59 -1.54 2.38
N GLN A 45 -7.91 -1.62 2.46
CA GLN A 45 -8.69 -0.91 3.47
C GLN A 45 -8.31 -1.33 4.90
N MET A 46 -8.10 -2.64 5.12
CA MET A 46 -7.65 -3.15 6.42
C MET A 46 -6.27 -2.59 6.81
N LEU A 47 -5.31 -2.59 5.89
CA LEU A 47 -3.96 -2.09 6.15
C LEU A 47 -3.97 -0.58 6.46
N LEU A 48 -4.71 0.21 5.67
CA LEU A 48 -4.88 1.65 5.90
C LEU A 48 -5.53 1.92 7.27
N SER A 49 -6.57 1.16 7.63
CA SER A 49 -7.22 1.27 8.96
C SER A 49 -6.29 0.93 10.13
N LYS A 50 -5.19 0.22 9.86
CA LYS A 50 -4.16 -0.15 10.85
C LYS A 50 -2.95 0.78 10.82
N GLY A 51 -3.02 1.89 10.08
CA GLY A 51 -1.93 2.88 10.03
C GLY A 51 -0.80 2.48 9.11
N ALA A 52 -1.09 1.74 8.03
CA ALA A 52 -0.14 1.58 6.95
C ALA A 52 0.26 2.96 6.40
N ASP A 53 1.56 3.18 6.23
CA ASP A 53 2.08 4.35 5.56
C ASP A 53 1.69 4.28 4.07
N VAL A 54 0.71 5.11 3.72
CA VAL A 54 0.13 5.18 2.38
C VAL A 54 1.15 5.61 1.32
N ASN A 55 2.16 6.38 1.73
CA ASN A 55 3.20 6.93 0.86
C ASN A 55 4.52 6.15 0.97
N ALA A 56 4.52 4.99 1.64
CA ALA A 56 5.69 4.14 1.74
C ALA A 56 6.24 3.81 0.34
N GLN A 57 7.51 4.17 0.13
CA GLN A 57 8.23 3.88 -1.10
C GLN A 57 8.97 2.55 -0.98
N GLY A 58 8.97 1.78 -2.06
CA GLY A 58 9.78 0.58 -2.16
C GLY A 58 9.36 -0.34 -3.28
N GLY A 59 10.25 -1.28 -3.62
CA GLY A 59 9.95 -2.26 -4.66
C GLY A 59 10.01 -1.75 -6.08
N GLU A 60 9.52 -2.59 -6.99
CA GLU A 60 9.52 -2.34 -8.43
C GLU A 60 8.62 -1.16 -8.85
N TYR A 61 7.55 -0.88 -8.09
CA TYR A 61 6.51 0.08 -8.48
C TYR A 61 6.52 1.39 -7.70
N GLY A 62 7.43 1.57 -6.74
CA GLY A 62 7.48 2.78 -5.90
C GLY A 62 6.41 2.81 -4.81
N THR A 63 5.29 3.53 -4.98
CA THR A 63 4.22 3.65 -3.98
C THR A 63 3.06 2.67 -4.23
N ALA A 64 2.19 2.50 -3.22
CA ALA A 64 0.96 1.72 -3.37
C ALA A 64 0.04 2.31 -4.45
N LEU A 65 0.01 3.64 -4.57
CA LEU A 65 -0.76 4.37 -5.58
C LEU A 65 -0.25 4.06 -6.98
N GLN A 66 1.06 4.18 -7.21
CA GLN A 66 1.70 3.83 -8.48
C GLN A 66 1.45 2.37 -8.87
N ALA A 67 1.52 1.45 -7.89
CA ALA A 67 1.22 0.03 -8.12
C ALA A 67 -0.23 -0.20 -8.57
N ALA A 68 -1.21 0.39 -7.89
CA ALA A 68 -2.64 0.27 -8.24
C ALA A 68 -2.94 0.91 -9.61
N SER A 69 -2.44 2.12 -9.86
CA SER A 69 -2.61 2.81 -11.13
C SER A 69 -2.01 2.03 -12.31
N SER A 70 -0.83 1.41 -12.12
CA SER A 70 -0.18 0.62 -13.18
C SER A 70 -0.99 -0.62 -13.60
N GLN A 71 -1.87 -1.10 -12.72
CA GLN A 71 -2.69 -2.29 -12.95
C GLN A 71 -4.17 -1.95 -13.24
N GLY A 72 -4.55 -0.67 -13.20
CA GLY A 72 -5.92 -0.23 -13.49
C GLY A 72 -6.93 -0.48 -12.36
N HIS A 73 -6.48 -0.60 -11.10
CA HIS A 73 -7.38 -0.84 -9.96
C HIS A 73 -7.99 0.47 -9.45
N GLU A 74 -8.98 1.01 -10.17
CA GLU A 74 -9.59 2.33 -9.91
C GLU A 74 -10.10 2.51 -8.48
N GLN A 75 -10.82 1.52 -7.93
CA GLN A 75 -11.35 1.60 -6.57
C GLN A 75 -10.23 1.70 -5.51
N ILE A 76 -9.10 1.02 -5.75
CA ILE A 76 -7.94 1.10 -4.86
C ILE A 76 -7.24 2.45 -4.99
N VAL A 77 -7.16 3.00 -6.21
CA VAL A 77 -6.62 4.35 -6.43
C VAL A 77 -7.42 5.38 -5.64
N GLU A 78 -8.75 5.33 -5.72
CA GLU A 78 -9.63 6.21 -4.95
C GLU A 78 -9.41 6.05 -3.44
N LEU A 79 -9.42 4.81 -2.92
CA LEU A 79 -9.16 4.54 -1.50
C LEU A 79 -7.83 5.10 -1.00
N LEU A 80 -6.77 4.97 -1.81
CA LEU A 80 -5.44 5.47 -1.45
C LEU A 80 -5.42 7.01 -1.44
N LEU A 81 -6.02 7.67 -2.44
CA LEU A 81 -6.13 9.12 -2.49
C LEU A 81 -6.93 9.69 -1.31
N ASP A 82 -8.06 9.06 -0.98
CA ASP A 82 -8.88 9.40 0.18
C ASP A 82 -8.11 9.24 1.51
N SER A 83 -7.10 8.36 1.51
CA SER A 83 -6.22 8.12 2.66
C SER A 83 -4.96 9.00 2.66
N GLY A 84 -4.86 9.97 1.76
CA GLY A 84 -3.75 10.92 1.69
C GLY A 84 -2.54 10.44 0.88
N ALA A 85 -2.73 9.49 -0.04
CA ALA A 85 -1.71 9.17 -1.02
C ALA A 85 -1.41 10.40 -1.90
N ILE A 86 -0.13 10.70 -2.08
CA ILE A 86 0.31 11.82 -2.91
C ILE A 86 0.42 11.33 -4.37
N PRO A 87 -0.13 12.06 -5.35
CA PRO A 87 0.01 11.69 -6.75
C PRO A 87 1.48 11.77 -7.20
N PRO A 88 1.91 10.96 -8.20
CA PRO A 88 3.32 10.86 -8.59
C PRO A 88 4.01 12.17 -8.98
N GLN A 89 3.27 13.20 -9.41
CA GLN A 89 3.83 14.49 -9.83
C GLN A 89 4.23 15.39 -8.64
N GLU A 90 3.67 15.16 -7.46
CA GLU A 90 3.93 15.99 -6.27
C GLU A 90 5.02 15.40 -5.35
N GLU A 91 5.37 14.12 -5.51
CA GLU A 91 6.43 13.46 -4.73
C GLU A 91 7.80 14.16 -4.88
N GLY A 92 8.07 14.81 -6.02
CA GLY A 92 9.33 15.50 -6.30
C GLY A 92 9.45 16.95 -5.78
N LEU A 93 8.36 17.57 -5.33
CA LEU A 93 8.35 18.99 -4.92
C LEU A 93 8.68 19.18 -3.43
N LEU A 94 8.46 18.16 -2.59
CA LEU A 94 8.71 18.21 -1.15
C LEU A 94 10.20 18.07 -0.75
N THR A 95 11.09 17.75 -1.69
CA THR A 95 12.51 17.46 -1.41
C THR A 95 13.50 18.56 -1.85
N ARG A 96 13.03 19.73 -2.31
CA ARG A 96 13.92 20.86 -2.63
C ARG A 96 14.09 21.80 -1.43
N PRO A 97 15.21 21.75 -0.69
CA PRO A 97 15.56 22.85 0.19
C PRO A 97 15.96 24.06 -0.68
N GLY A 98 15.44 25.23 -0.34
CA GLY A 98 15.85 26.51 -0.93
C GLY A 98 17.24 26.95 -0.49
#